data_AF-A0A5N5PWB3-F1
#
_entry.id   AF-A0A5N5PWB3-F1
#
_cell.length_a   1.000
_cell.length_b   1.000
_cell.length_c   1.000
_cell.angle_alpha   90.00
_cell.angle_beta   90.00
_cell.angle_gamma   90.00
#
_symmetry.space_group_name_H-M   'P 1'
#
loop_
_entity.id
_entity.type
_entity.pdbx_description
1 polymer ?
#
loop_
_entity_poly.entity_id
_entity_poly.type
_entity_poly.pdbx_seq_one_letter_code
_entity_poly.pdbx_strand_id
1 'polypeptide(L)'
;MSDPSDVTNVMRGHKAAISNPNVSEEAKEHSRQVLAAMEGKDTTGSGGSGGGGDKKQQQQSSGGGGGGETTVDGKDAGNVARGLKASISNPGVSDEAKERAKEKLAEMGQ
;
A
#
# COMPACT_ATOMS: atom_id res chain seq x y z
N MET A 1 1.07 16.42 2.16
CA MET A 1 -0.40 16.58 2.23
C MET A 1 -1.00 15.47 1.39
N SER A 2 -1.64 14.47 1.98
CA SER A 2 -2.52 13.56 1.23
C SER A 2 -3.91 14.16 1.25
N ASP A 3 -4.54 14.26 0.08
CA ASP A 3 -5.85 14.86 -0.05
C ASP A 3 -6.90 13.93 0.61
N PRO A 4 -7.89 14.48 1.35
CA PRO A 4 -8.92 13.67 2.03
C PRO A 4 -9.73 12.79 1.06
N SER A 5 -9.76 13.18 -0.22
CA SER A 5 -10.37 12.43 -1.32
C SER A 5 -9.66 11.09 -1.59
N ASP A 6 -8.34 11.02 -1.39
CA ASP A 6 -7.57 9.80 -1.63
C ASP A 6 -7.96 8.72 -0.64
N VAL A 7 -8.11 9.08 0.63
CA VAL A 7 -8.51 8.14 1.70
C VAL A 7 -9.90 7.56 1.41
N THR A 8 -10.86 8.40 1.00
CA THR A 8 -12.23 7.95 0.68
C THR A 8 -12.26 7.01 -0.54
N ASN A 9 -11.49 7.34 -1.59
CA ASN A 9 -11.40 6.50 -2.80
C ASN A 9 -10.71 5.16 -2.52
N VAL A 10 -9.67 5.17 -1.70
CA VAL A 10 -8.94 3.96 -1.28
C VAL A 10 -9.83 3.06 -0.42
N MET A 11 -10.56 3.63 0.54
CA MET A 11 -11.53 2.88 1.35
C MET A 11 -12.61 2.23 0.48
N ARG A 12 -13.16 2.96 -0.49
CA ARG A 12 -14.11 2.40 -1.45
C ARG A 12 -13.51 1.22 -2.25
N GLY A 13 -12.26 1.34 -2.68
CA GLY A 13 -11.54 0.29 -3.41
C GLY A 13 -11.38 -0.99 -2.59
N HIS A 14 -10.90 -0.88 -1.35
CA HIS A 14 -10.76 -2.03 -0.46
C HIS A 14 -12.09 -2.69 -0.11
N LYS A 15 -13.15 -1.88 0.03
CA LYS A 15 -14.51 -2.41 0.27
C LYS A 15 -15.03 -3.21 -0.93
N ALA A 16 -14.72 -2.75 -2.14
CA ALA A 16 -15.04 -3.49 -3.36
C ALA A 16 -14.30 -4.84 -3.39
N ALA A 17 -13.01 -4.86 -3.07
CA ALA A 17 -12.18 -6.07 -3.05
C ALA A 17 -12.67 -7.13 -2.02
N ILE A 18 -13.24 -6.71 -0.90
CA ILE A 18 -13.81 -7.65 0.10
C ILE A 18 -15.03 -8.41 -0.46
N SER A 19 -15.88 -7.73 -1.22
CA SER A 19 -17.15 -8.30 -1.72
C SER A 19 -17.01 -9.16 -2.98
N ASN A 20 -15.78 -9.40 -3.39
CA ASN A 20 -15.44 -9.61 -4.77
C ASN A 20 -15.18 -11.14 -4.95
N PRO A 21 -16.10 -12.00 -5.46
CA PRO A 21 -15.99 -13.46 -5.45
C PRO A 21 -14.73 -14.16 -5.95
N ASN A 22 -14.11 -13.78 -7.09
CA ASN A 22 -12.85 -14.45 -7.43
C ASN A 22 -11.67 -14.00 -6.54
N VAL A 23 -12.07 -13.29 -5.46
CA VAL A 23 -11.57 -12.99 -4.09
C VAL A 23 -10.82 -14.08 -3.33
N SER A 24 -9.48 -14.21 -3.29
CA SER A 24 -8.80 -15.00 -2.26
C SER A 24 -9.16 -14.44 -0.90
N GLU A 25 -9.05 -15.26 0.13
CA GLU A 25 -9.50 -14.87 1.46
C GLU A 25 -8.46 -14.01 2.18
N GLU A 26 -7.17 -14.37 2.10
CA GLU A 26 -6.02 -13.59 2.60
C GLU A 26 -6.07 -12.12 2.13
N ALA A 27 -6.54 -11.99 0.92
CA ALA A 27 -6.74 -10.78 0.19
C ALA A 27 -7.81 -9.84 0.75
N LYS A 28 -8.97 -10.42 1.07
CA LYS A 28 -10.09 -9.73 1.71
C LYS A 28 -9.73 -9.34 3.12
N GLU A 29 -9.07 -10.24 3.85
CA GLU A 29 -8.67 -10.03 5.22
C GLU A 29 -7.73 -8.82 5.37
N HIS A 30 -6.74 -8.74 4.49
CA HIS A 30 -5.87 -7.57 4.44
C HIS A 30 -6.61 -6.27 4.09
N SER A 31 -7.53 -6.32 3.11
CA SER A 31 -8.35 -5.16 2.76
C SER A 31 -9.23 -4.70 3.92
N ARG A 32 -9.74 -5.63 4.75
CA ARG A 32 -10.47 -5.31 5.99
C ARG A 32 -9.57 -4.64 7.02
N GLN A 33 -8.32 -5.09 7.13
CA GLN A 33 -7.36 -4.54 8.09
C GLN A 33 -6.95 -3.11 7.73
N VAL A 34 -6.73 -2.81 6.44
CA VAL A 34 -6.45 -1.45 5.96
C VAL A 34 -7.64 -0.52 6.17
N LEU A 35 -8.86 -0.99 5.86
CA LEU A 35 -10.09 -0.25 6.14
C LEU A 35 -10.22 0.07 7.63
N ALA A 36 -10.04 -0.90 8.52
CA ALA A 36 -10.14 -0.67 9.96
C ALA A 36 -9.10 0.34 10.46
N ALA A 37 -7.88 0.31 9.91
CA ALA A 37 -6.82 1.25 10.24
C ALA A 37 -7.08 2.67 9.71
N MET A 38 -7.75 2.81 8.56
CA MET A 38 -8.12 4.11 7.96
C MET A 38 -9.40 4.68 8.60
N GLU A 39 -10.43 3.87 8.80
CA GLU A 39 -11.71 4.24 9.39
C GLU A 39 -11.55 4.69 10.86
N GLY A 40 -10.57 4.13 11.58
CA GLY A 40 -10.18 4.59 12.92
C GLY A 40 -9.51 5.97 12.95
N LYS A 41 -9.17 6.56 11.80
CA LYS A 41 -8.44 7.83 11.67
C LYS A 41 -9.33 9.01 11.27
N ASP A 42 -10.58 8.77 10.87
CA ASP A 42 -11.52 9.77 10.38
C ASP A 42 -12.83 9.79 11.18
N THR A 43 -12.77 10.18 12.47
CA THR A 43 -13.96 10.65 13.18
C THR A 43 -13.69 11.96 13.90
N THR A 44 -13.57 13.03 13.11
CA THR A 44 -14.14 14.32 13.51
C THR A 44 -14.90 14.89 12.31
N GLY A 45 -16.22 14.65 12.31
CA GLY A 45 -17.19 15.56 11.69
C GLY A 45 -17.88 15.09 10.40
N SER A 46 -19.19 14.86 10.55
CA SER A 46 -20.23 14.82 9.50
C SER A 46 -20.33 13.49 8.71
N GLY A 47 -21.40 12.72 8.73
CA GLY A 47 -22.81 13.09 8.84
C GLY A 47 -23.47 13.11 7.45
N GLY A 48 -24.17 12.02 7.11
CA GLY A 48 -25.12 11.89 5.99
C GLY A 48 -24.51 11.37 4.67
N SER A 49 -25.21 10.66 3.78
CA SER A 49 -26.54 10.05 3.74
C SER A 49 -26.64 9.35 2.37
N GLY A 50 -27.27 8.17 2.31
CA GLY A 50 -28.02 7.69 1.14
C GLY A 50 -27.26 7.26 -0.13
N GLY A 51 -27.51 6.03 -0.58
CA GLY A 51 -27.24 5.65 -1.97
C GLY A 51 -27.10 4.16 -2.19
N GLY A 52 -28.23 3.44 -2.16
CA GLY A 52 -28.31 2.07 -2.67
C GLY A 52 -27.90 2.01 -4.15
N GLY A 53 -27.27 0.90 -4.53
CA GLY A 53 -26.82 0.67 -5.89
C GLY A 53 -26.12 -0.66 -6.01
N ASP A 54 -26.91 -1.73 -6.07
CA ASP A 54 -26.55 -3.04 -6.60
C ASP A 54 -25.61 -2.92 -7.80
N LYS A 55 -24.46 -3.60 -7.73
CA LYS A 55 -23.78 -4.23 -8.87
C LYS A 55 -22.58 -5.06 -8.39
N LYS A 56 -22.78 -6.37 -8.48
CA LYS A 56 -21.87 -7.37 -9.04
C LYS A 56 -20.34 -7.23 -8.77
N GLN A 57 -19.83 -8.36 -8.25
CA GLN A 57 -18.68 -9.12 -8.80
C GLN A 57 -17.24 -8.74 -8.42
N GLN A 58 -16.58 -9.74 -7.79
CA GLN A 58 -15.32 -10.41 -8.19
C GLN A 58 -13.92 -9.79 -7.98
N GLN A 59 -13.05 -10.30 -7.05
CA GLN A 59 -11.56 -10.07 -6.88
C GLN A 59 -10.75 -9.15 -5.82
N GLN A 60 -9.40 -9.09 -5.86
CA GLN A 60 -8.34 -9.54 -4.87
C GLN A 60 -7.66 -8.42 -4.09
N SER A 61 -7.25 -8.63 -2.82
CA SER A 61 -5.86 -8.87 -2.37
C SER A 61 -5.11 -7.68 -1.77
N SER A 62 -4.80 -7.72 -0.45
CA SER A 62 -3.47 -8.00 0.16
C SER A 62 -2.48 -6.83 0.13
N GLY A 63 -1.73 -6.60 1.22
CA GLY A 63 -0.56 -5.70 1.24
C GLY A 63 -0.27 -4.86 2.50
N GLY A 64 0.52 -5.39 3.44
CA GLY A 64 1.70 -4.62 3.88
C GLY A 64 1.79 -4.06 5.30
N GLY A 65 3.00 -4.18 5.85
CA GLY A 65 3.60 -3.38 6.92
C GLY A 65 5.10 -3.70 6.99
N GLY A 66 6.05 -2.80 7.19
CA GLY A 66 6.11 -1.34 7.42
C GLY A 66 7.60 -0.95 7.35
N GLY A 67 8.07 0.29 7.41
CA GLY A 67 7.45 1.60 7.66
C GLY A 67 8.59 2.64 7.72
N GLY A 68 8.21 3.93 7.85
CA GLY A 68 9.15 4.99 8.24
C GLY A 68 9.13 6.22 7.34
N GLU A 69 8.12 7.07 7.53
CA GLU A 69 8.09 8.47 7.11
C GLU A 69 9.13 9.27 7.90
N THR A 70 10.08 9.94 7.23
CA THR A 70 10.61 11.26 7.58
C THR A 70 11.47 11.80 6.43
N THR A 71 10.99 12.84 5.76
CA THR A 71 11.78 13.73 4.91
C THR A 71 12.98 14.28 5.66
N VAL A 72 14.22 13.98 5.25
CA VAL A 72 15.39 14.86 5.48
C VAL A 72 16.42 14.66 4.35
N ASP A 73 16.40 15.57 3.38
CA ASP A 73 17.42 15.82 2.36
C ASP A 73 18.84 15.34 2.76
N GLY A 74 19.33 14.33 2.04
CA GLY A 74 20.73 13.90 2.04
C GLY A 74 21.12 12.73 2.95
N LYS A 75 20.37 12.43 4.03
CA LYS A 75 20.63 11.21 4.85
C LYS A 75 20.03 9.94 4.22
N ASP A 76 19.05 10.11 3.34
CA ASP A 76 18.30 9.00 2.73
C ASP A 76 19.18 8.13 1.85
N ALA A 77 20.19 8.66 1.16
CA ALA A 77 21.00 7.90 0.21
C ALA A 77 21.67 6.67 0.85
N GLY A 78 22.21 6.79 2.07
CA GLY A 78 22.82 5.66 2.79
C GLY A 78 21.80 4.61 3.25
N ASN A 79 20.60 5.05 3.65
CA ASN A 79 19.52 4.15 4.06
C ASN A 79 18.88 3.46 2.86
N VAL A 80 18.68 4.19 1.76
CA VAL A 80 18.18 3.68 0.49
C VAL A 80 19.18 2.68 -0.09
N ALA A 81 20.48 3.00 -0.12
CA ALA A 81 21.51 2.07 -0.58
C ALA A 81 21.53 0.77 0.24
N ARG A 82 21.37 0.85 1.57
CA ARG A 82 21.24 -0.32 2.45
C ARG A 82 20.00 -1.15 2.12
N GLY A 83 18.86 -0.49 1.91
CA GLY A 83 17.59 -1.15 1.53
C GLY A 83 17.69 -1.86 0.18
N LEU A 84 18.25 -1.19 -0.83
CA LEU A 84 18.47 -1.76 -2.16
C LEU A 84 19.41 -2.97 -2.10
N LYS A 85 20.49 -2.90 -1.30
CA LYS A 85 21.40 -4.02 -1.07
C LYS A 85 20.71 -5.21 -0.40
N ALA A 86 19.82 -4.96 0.56
CA ALA A 86 19.02 -6.01 1.18
C ALA A 86 18.10 -6.70 0.17
N SER A 87 17.42 -5.92 -0.69
CA SER A 87 16.56 -6.44 -1.75
C SER A 87 17.33 -7.30 -2.76
N ILE A 88 18.57 -6.94 -3.10
CA ILE A 88 19.42 -7.70 -4.02
C ILE A 88 19.78 -9.09 -3.45
N SER A 89 20.04 -9.17 -2.15
CA SER A 89 20.45 -10.42 -1.48
C SER A 89 19.26 -11.27 -1.02
N ASN A 90 18.04 -10.75 -1.07
CA ASN A 90 16.86 -11.45 -0.59
C ASN A 90 16.39 -12.49 -1.65
N PRO A 91 16.39 -13.80 -1.33
CA PRO A 91 15.91 -14.83 -2.25
C PRO A 91 14.40 -14.71 -2.55
N GLY A 92 13.63 -14.02 -1.71
CA GLY A 92 12.21 -13.74 -1.93
C GLY A 92 11.91 -12.56 -2.87
N VAL A 93 12.93 -11.91 -3.42
CA VAL A 93 12.79 -10.81 -4.39
C VAL A 93 13.01 -11.34 -5.80
N SER A 94 12.21 -10.87 -6.76
CA SER A 94 12.33 -11.26 -8.17
C SER A 94 13.62 -10.72 -8.79
N ASP A 95 14.13 -11.41 -9.81
CA ASP A 95 15.41 -11.03 -10.42
C ASP A 95 15.35 -9.66 -11.12
N GLU A 96 14.21 -9.31 -11.70
CA GLU A 96 13.96 -7.96 -12.25
C GLU A 96 14.05 -6.89 -11.15
N ALA A 97 13.45 -7.13 -9.98
CA ALA A 97 13.52 -6.19 -8.86
C ALA A 97 14.95 -6.08 -8.28
N LYS A 98 15.71 -7.18 -8.27
CA LYS A 98 17.14 -7.16 -7.91
C LYS A 98 17.97 -6.35 -8.90
N GLU A 99 17.70 -6.48 -10.20
CA GLU A 99 18.41 -5.74 -11.25
C GLU A 99 18.16 -4.24 -11.13
N ARG A 100 16.90 -3.82 -11.02
CA ARG A 100 16.52 -2.42 -10.76
C ARG A 100 17.17 -1.86 -9.50
N ALA A 101 17.27 -2.68 -8.44
CA ALA A 101 17.92 -2.28 -7.21
C ALA A 101 19.44 -2.13 -7.37
N LYS A 102 20.09 -2.95 -8.20
CA LYS A 102 21.52 -2.81 -8.54
C LYS A 102 21.79 -1.54 -9.33
N GLU A 103 20.97 -1.24 -10.33
CA GLU A 103 21.11 -0.02 -11.16
C GLU A 103 21.02 1.23 -10.28
N LYS A 104 19.97 1.33 -9.45
CA LYS A 104 19.77 2.47 -8.53
C LYS A 104 20.87 2.56 -7.47
N LEU A 105 21.39 1.43 -7.00
CA LEU A 105 22.50 1.41 -6.05
C LEU A 105 23.81 1.91 -6.68
N ALA A 106 24.04 1.61 -7.96
CA ALA A 106 25.20 2.09 -8.71
C ALA A 106 25.12 3.59 -9.01
N GLU A 107 23.92 4.09 -9.37
CA GLU A 107 23.66 5.52 -9.59
C GLU A 107 23.89 6.36 -8.32
N MET A 108 23.57 5.81 -7.14
CA MET A 108 23.78 6.47 -5.84
C MET A 108 25.21 6.39 -5.30
N GLY A 109 26.03 5.49 -5.84
CA GLY A 109 27.42 5.30 -5.41
C GLY A 109 28.45 6.08 -6.23
N GLN A 110 28.00 6.93 -7.16
CA GLN A 110 28.84 7.82 -7.97
C GLN A 110 29.13 9.15 -7.29
#